data_AF-A0A916QUM0-F1
#
_entry.id   AF-A0A916QUM0-F1
#
_cell.length_a   1.000
_cell.length_b   1.000
_cell.length_c   1.000
_cell.angle_alpha   90.00
_cell.angle_beta   90.00
_cell.angle_gamma   90.00
#
_symmetry.space_group_name_H-M   'P 1'
#
loop_
_entity.id
_entity.type
_entity.pdbx_description
1 polymer ?
#
loop_
_entity_poly.entity_id
_entity_poly.type
_entity_poly.pdbx_seq_one_letter_code
_entity_poly.pdbx_strand_id
1 'polypeptide(L)'
;MLGVTQQQLGTKVGIKFQQIQKYETGMNRISASRLWDIAEALEVPVSFFFEGFDKSDEILEAEMQAAGEAQQGDLLSDKEALELVRSYYAIPENQRRKLFDLARVLSAS
;
A
#
# COMPACT_ATOMS: atom_id res chain seq x y z
N MET A 1 -12.61 23.53 -14.66
CA MET A 1 -12.88 22.64 -15.81
C MET A 1 -12.17 23.20 -17.02
N LEU A 2 -11.36 22.39 -17.73
CA LEU A 2 -10.48 22.78 -18.85
C LEU A 2 -11.19 23.36 -20.10
N GLY A 3 -12.45 23.77 -20.02
CA GLY A 3 -13.20 24.39 -21.13
C GLY A 3 -13.48 23.48 -22.34
N VAL A 4 -12.96 22.26 -22.35
CA VAL A 4 -13.14 21.25 -23.41
C VAL A 4 -14.36 20.40 -23.10
N THR A 5 -15.26 20.26 -24.08
CA THR A 5 -16.41 19.35 -23.97
C THR A 5 -16.00 17.90 -24.24
N GLN A 6 -16.72 16.92 -23.68
CA GLN A 6 -16.45 15.49 -23.90
C GLN A 6 -16.46 15.11 -25.39
N GLN A 7 -17.30 15.77 -26.19
CA GLN A 7 -17.37 15.53 -27.63
C GLN A 7 -16.11 16.05 -28.34
N GLN A 8 -15.62 17.24 -27.97
CA GLN A 8 -14.36 17.78 -28.48
C GLN A 8 -13.16 16.91 -28.08
N LEU A 9 -13.11 16.43 -26.83
CA LEU A 9 -12.05 15.52 -26.37
C LEU A 9 -12.09 14.19 -27.11
N GLY A 10 -13.28 13.61 -27.30
CA GLY A 10 -13.46 12.39 -28.09
C GLY A 10 -12.95 12.57 -29.52
N THR A 11 -13.27 13.69 -30.18
CA THR A 11 -12.76 13.99 -31.52
C THR A 11 -11.23 14.12 -31.55
N LYS A 12 -10.62 14.83 -30.58
CA LYS A 12 -9.15 14.98 -30.50
C LYS A 12 -8.43 13.64 -30.32
N VAL A 13 -8.99 12.75 -29.50
CA VAL A 13 -8.38 11.45 -29.13
C VAL A 13 -8.78 10.33 -30.10
N GLY A 14 -9.72 10.59 -31.00
CA GLY A 14 -10.21 9.62 -32.00
C GLY A 14 -11.17 8.57 -31.43
N ILE A 15 -11.93 8.90 -30.37
CA ILE A 15 -12.90 8.00 -29.74
C ILE A 15 -14.28 8.63 -29.61
N LYS A 16 -15.33 7.81 -29.52
CA LYS A 16 -16.71 8.30 -29.37
C LYS A 16 -16.89 9.02 -28.03
N PHE A 17 -17.72 10.07 -28.00
CA PHE A 17 -18.01 10.83 -26.76
C PHE A 17 -18.52 9.92 -25.62
N GLN A 18 -19.32 8.89 -25.95
CA GLN A 18 -19.82 7.92 -24.97
C GLN A 18 -18.68 7.16 -24.28
N GLN A 19 -17.55 6.94 -24.97
CA GLN A 19 -16.39 6.28 -24.37
C GLN A 19 -15.68 7.19 -23.38
N ILE A 20 -15.58 8.49 -23.68
CA ILE A 20 -15.08 9.50 -22.73
C ILE A 20 -15.96 9.51 -21.47
N GLN A 21 -17.28 9.53 -21.63
CA GLN A 21 -18.21 9.46 -20.50
C GLN A 21 -18.01 8.19 -19.65
N LYS A 22 -17.75 7.03 -20.29
CA LYS A 22 -17.45 5.79 -19.56
C LYS A 22 -16.12 5.83 -18.81
N TYR A 23 -15.13 6.57 -19.29
CA TYR A 23 -13.88 6.79 -18.57
C TYR A 23 -14.09 7.74 -17.39
N GLU A 24 -14.81 8.85 -17.57
CA GLU A 24 -15.10 9.81 -16.50
C GLU A 24 -15.93 9.20 -15.37
N THR A 25 -16.88 8.32 -15.71
CA THR A 25 -17.73 7.63 -14.72
C THR A 25 -17.06 6.39 -14.11
N GLY A 26 -15.85 6.03 -14.54
CA GLY A 26 -15.13 4.84 -14.06
C GLY A 26 -15.75 3.51 -14.50
N MET A 27 -16.76 3.51 -15.38
CA MET A 27 -17.41 2.32 -15.89
C MET A 27 -16.45 1.46 -16.73
N ASN A 28 -15.51 2.10 -17.42
CA ASN A 28 -14.47 1.43 -18.20
C ASN A 28 -13.09 1.79 -17.67
N ARG A 29 -12.20 0.79 -17.60
CA ARG A 29 -10.76 1.03 -17.42
C ARG A 29 -10.16 1.65 -18.67
N ILE A 30 -9.16 2.50 -18.45
CA ILE A 30 -8.37 3.13 -19.51
C ILE A 30 -6.99 2.48 -19.61
N SER A 31 -6.51 2.24 -20.82
CA SER A 31 -5.13 1.79 -21.03
C SER A 31 -4.14 2.94 -20.87
N ALA A 32 -2.89 2.65 -20.54
CA ALA A 32 -1.85 3.67 -20.38
C ALA A 32 -1.65 4.51 -21.65
N SER A 33 -1.66 3.87 -22.84
CA SER A 33 -1.57 4.58 -24.12
C SER A 33 -2.75 5.54 -24.32
N ARG A 34 -3.99 5.15 -24.00
CA ARG A 34 -5.15 6.04 -24.11
C ARG A 34 -5.10 7.18 -23.10
N LEU A 35 -4.62 6.92 -21.88
CA LEU A 35 -4.44 7.96 -20.87
C LEU A 35 -3.42 9.00 -21.33
N TRP A 36 -2.34 8.57 -22.00
CA TRP A 36 -1.35 9.45 -22.61
C TRP A 36 -1.97 10.34 -23.70
N ASP A 37 -2.71 9.75 -24.64
CA ASP A 37 -3.36 10.51 -25.72
C ASP A 37 -4.34 11.58 -25.18
N ILE A 38 -5.04 11.27 -24.08
CA ILE A 38 -5.92 12.22 -23.39
C ILE A 38 -5.11 13.34 -22.72
N ALA A 39 -3.98 13.01 -22.09
CA ALA A 39 -3.09 13.99 -21.46
C ALA A 39 -2.57 15.01 -22.50
N GLU A 40 -2.13 14.53 -23.66
CA GLU A 40 -1.72 15.39 -24.78
C GLU A 40 -2.87 16.26 -25.30
N ALA A 41 -4.07 15.68 -25.47
CA ALA A 41 -5.24 16.42 -25.95
C ALA A 41 -5.71 17.54 -25.01
N LEU A 42 -5.42 17.39 -23.70
CA LEU A 42 -5.72 18.33 -22.63
C LEU A 42 -4.53 19.24 -22.26
N GLU A 43 -3.37 19.05 -22.89
CA GLU A 43 -2.14 19.82 -22.66
C GLU A 43 -1.68 19.78 -21.19
N VAL A 44 -1.83 18.62 -20.54
CA VAL A 44 -1.40 18.39 -19.15
C VAL A 44 -0.40 17.23 -19.10
N PRO A 45 0.55 17.22 -18.14
CA PRO A 45 1.39 16.05 -17.94
C PRO A 45 0.54 14.85 -17.50
N VAL A 46 0.88 13.63 -17.94
CA VAL A 46 0.12 12.41 -17.59
C VAL A 46 0.04 12.17 -16.08
N SER A 47 1.01 12.68 -15.31
CA SER A 47 1.01 12.63 -13.84
C SER A 47 -0.18 13.35 -13.21
N PHE A 48 -0.77 14.33 -13.90
CA PHE A 48 -1.96 15.07 -13.43
C PHE A 48 -3.13 14.13 -13.06
N PHE A 49 -3.32 13.04 -13.81
CA PHE A 49 -4.40 12.07 -13.53
C PHE A 49 -4.15 11.21 -12.29
N PHE A 50 -2.94 11.26 -11.74
CA PHE A 50 -2.54 10.53 -10.54
C PHE A 50 -2.28 11.47 -9.36
N GLU A 51 -2.49 12.78 -9.51
CA GLU A 51 -2.43 13.71 -8.39
C GLU A 51 -3.50 13.34 -7.34
N GLY A 52 -3.08 13.18 -6.09
CA GLY A 52 -3.93 12.68 -5.01
C GLY A 52 -3.98 11.15 -4.88
N PHE A 53 -3.38 10.39 -5.81
CA PHE A 53 -3.00 9.00 -5.59
C PHE A 53 -1.59 8.95 -4.98
N ASP A 54 -1.45 9.43 -3.75
CA ASP A 54 -0.21 9.24 -3.00
C ASP A 54 -0.14 7.76 -2.55
N LYS A 55 0.38 6.91 -3.45
CA LYS A 55 0.74 5.52 -3.12
C LYS A 55 1.96 5.45 -2.21
N SER A 56 2.55 6.58 -1.85
CA SER A 56 3.62 6.63 -0.87
C SER A 56 3.15 5.97 0.44
N ASP A 57 1.95 6.26 0.92
CA ASP A 57 1.41 5.63 2.13
C ASP A 57 1.10 4.13 1.93
N GLU A 58 0.47 3.72 0.81
CA GLU A 58 0.17 2.30 0.55
C GLU A 58 1.42 1.45 0.32
N ILE A 59 2.45 2.00 -0.33
CA ILE A 59 3.73 1.31 -0.56
C ILE A 59 4.53 1.27 0.75
N LEU A 60 4.59 2.36 1.53
CA LEU A 60 5.21 2.33 2.86
C LEU A 60 4.49 1.35 3.80
N GLU A 61 3.16 1.29 3.78
CA GLU A 61 2.39 0.33 4.57
C GLU A 61 2.66 -1.11 4.14
N ALA A 62 2.71 -1.39 2.84
CA ALA A 62 3.03 -2.71 2.32
C ALA A 62 4.49 -3.12 2.64
N GLU A 63 5.44 -2.19 2.55
CA GLU A 63 6.85 -2.42 2.90
C GLU A 63 7.03 -2.62 4.41
N MET A 64 6.33 -1.85 5.24
CA MET A 64 6.32 -2.02 6.71
C MET A 64 5.67 -3.35 7.12
N GLN A 65 4.59 -3.76 6.47
CA GLN A 65 3.96 -5.06 6.70
C GLN A 65 4.88 -6.21 6.30
N ALA A 66 5.51 -6.14 5.13
CA ALA A 66 6.47 -7.15 4.68
C ALA A 66 7.72 -7.23 5.59
N ALA A 67 8.22 -6.10 6.06
CA ALA A 67 9.32 -6.06 7.03
C ALA A 67 8.92 -6.65 8.41
N GLY A 68 7.71 -6.33 8.88
CA GLY A 68 7.16 -6.90 10.11
C GLY A 68 6.94 -8.40 10.05
N GLU A 69 6.45 -8.92 8.92
CA GLU A 69 6.27 -10.35 8.68
C GLU A 69 7.60 -11.10 8.58
N ALA A 70 8.62 -10.51 7.93
CA ALA A 70 9.96 -11.08 7.88
C ALA A 70 10.61 -11.16 9.28
N GLN A 71 10.45 -10.13 10.11
CA GLN A 71 10.92 -10.14 11.50
C GLN A 71 10.13 -11.12 12.39
N GLN A 72 8.82 -11.28 12.20
CA GLN A 72 8.02 -12.28 12.92
C GLN A 72 8.35 -13.72 12.49
N GLY A 73 8.59 -13.95 11.19
CA GLY A 73 8.99 -15.24 10.66
C GLY A 73 10.33 -15.71 11.22
N ASP A 74 11.29 -14.80 11.38
CA ASP A 74 12.58 -15.06 12.01
C ASP A 74 12.41 -15.46 13.49
N LEU A 75 11.59 -14.71 14.24
CA LEU A 75 11.30 -14.96 15.66
C LEU A 75 10.60 -16.31 15.93
N LEU A 76 9.75 -16.77 15.00
CA LEU A 76 9.05 -18.07 15.08
C LEU A 76 9.89 -19.23 14.52
N SER A 77 10.92 -18.93 13.72
CA SER A 77 11.90 -19.93 13.25
C SER A 77 12.99 -20.19 14.27
N ASP A 78 13.18 -19.27 15.21
CA ASP A 78 14.08 -19.42 16.33
C ASP A 78 13.55 -20.46 17.33
N LYS A 79 14.13 -21.66 17.26
CA LYS A 79 13.82 -22.77 18.16
C LYS A 79 14.03 -22.39 19.62
N GLU A 80 15.01 -21.54 19.91
CA GLU A 80 15.32 -21.08 21.26
C GLU A 80 14.20 -20.18 21.79
N ALA A 81 13.69 -19.26 20.95
CA ALA A 81 12.55 -18.41 21.31
C ALA A 81 11.28 -19.24 21.58
N LEU A 82 11.00 -20.26 20.76
CA LEU A 82 9.86 -21.16 20.99
C LEU A 82 10.00 -21.99 22.27
N GLU A 83 11.21 -22.46 22.57
CA GLU A 83 11.50 -23.19 23.81
C GLU A 83 11.36 -22.31 25.05
N LEU A 84 11.77 -21.03 24.95
CA LEU A 84 11.59 -20.04 26.00
C LEU A 84 10.10 -19.75 26.25
N VAL A 85 9.29 -19.57 25.19
CA VAL A 85 7.83 -19.36 25.33
C VAL A 85 7.15 -20.57 25.99
N ARG A 86 7.51 -21.78 25.57
CA ARG A 86 6.98 -23.02 26.17
C ARG A 86 7.36 -23.12 27.65
N SER A 87 8.61 -22.83 27.97
CA SER A 87 9.12 -22.83 29.34
C SER A 87 8.45 -21.74 30.19
N TYR A 88 8.19 -20.56 29.62
CA TYR A 88 7.53 -19.44 30.29
C TYR A 88 6.11 -19.79 30.76
N TYR A 89 5.33 -20.50 29.93
CA TYR A 89 3.98 -20.93 30.32
C TYR A 89 3.98 -22.10 31.31
N ALA A 90 5.04 -22.90 31.38
CA ALA A 90 5.20 -23.97 32.38
C ALA A 90 5.53 -23.44 33.80
N ILE A 91 5.94 -22.17 33.92
CA ILE A 91 6.31 -21.54 35.19
C ILE A 91 5.05 -21.07 35.95
N PRO A 92 4.99 -21.20 37.29
CA PRO A 92 3.95 -20.60 38.12
C PRO A 92 3.87 -19.07 37.99
N GLU A 93 2.65 -18.51 38.03
CA GLU A 93 2.38 -17.08 37.73
C GLU A 93 3.23 -16.09 38.55
N ASN A 94 3.49 -16.40 39.82
CA ASN A 94 4.31 -15.61 40.73
C ASN A 94 5.81 -15.53 40.32
N GLN A 95 6.30 -16.50 39.55
CA GLN A 95 7.67 -16.53 39.04
C GLN A 95 7.79 -15.92 37.64
N ARG A 96 6.73 -15.99 36.82
CA ARG A 96 6.69 -15.36 35.48
C ARG A 96 6.94 -13.86 35.55
N ARG A 97 6.36 -13.17 36.54
CA ARG A 97 6.53 -11.72 36.70
C ARG A 97 7.99 -11.34 36.97
N LYS A 98 8.69 -12.10 37.82
CA LYS A 98 10.11 -11.88 38.12
C LYS A 98 10.99 -12.11 36.89
N LEU A 99 10.68 -13.14 36.10
CA LEU A 99 11.40 -13.45 34.87
C LEU A 99 11.18 -12.35 33.81
N PHE A 100 9.95 -11.85 33.68
CA PHE A 100 9.62 -10.71 32.82
C PHE A 100 10.39 -9.44 33.21
N ASP A 101 10.43 -9.12 34.51
CA ASP A 101 11.15 -7.93 34.99
C ASP A 101 12.67 -8.05 34.74
N LEU A 102 13.25 -9.25 34.90
CA LEU A 102 14.65 -9.51 34.62
C LEU A 102 14.97 -9.42 33.12
N ALA A 103 14.14 -10.03 32.26
CA ALA A 103 14.30 -9.94 30.81
C ALA A 103 14.24 -8.49 30.33
N ARG A 104 13.33 -7.68 30.89
CA ARG A 104 13.21 -6.25 30.58
C ARG A 104 14.44 -5.44 30.96
N VAL A 105 15.08 -5.75 32.10
CA VAL A 105 16.32 -5.09 32.52
C VAL A 105 17.47 -5.45 31.58
N LEU A 106 17.57 -6.71 31.18
CA LEU A 106 18.61 -7.19 30.26
C LEU A 106 18.44 -6.63 28.84
N SER A 107 17.21 -6.44 28.36
CA SER A 107 16.96 -5.85 27.02
C SER A 107 17.18 -4.34 26.94
N ALA A 108 17.27 -3.66 28.09
CA ALA A 108 17.50 -2.22 28.17
C ALA A 108 18.99 -1.84 28.32
N SER A 109 19.88 -2.83 28.31
CA SER A 109 21.35 -2.69 28.32
C SER A 109 21.91 -3.03 26.94
#